data_AF-A0A1H8BL00-F1
#
_entry.id   AF-A0A1H8BL00-F1
#
_cell.length_a   1.000
_cell.length_b   1.000
_cell.length_c   1.000
_cell.angle_alpha   90.00
_cell.angle_beta   90.00
_cell.angle_gamma   90.00
#
_symmetry.space_group_name_H-M   'P 1'
#
loop_
_entity.id
_entity.type
_entity.pdbx_description
1 polymer ?
#
loop_
_entity_poly.entity_id
_entity_poly.type
_entity_poly.pdbx_seq_one_letter_code
_entity_poly.pdbx_strand_id
1 'polypeptide(L)'
;MRRWALFAPLGALVVFTGYLGLRTGQPVSETEIITRAAEMYLAEAGAGATQTDCAGAPHPQARIVVVCHHPDGRSFTYVMGPRGQVVVGDGPQA
;
A
#
# COMPACT_ATOMS: atom_id res chain seq x y z
N MET A 1 26.62 32.52 -29.14
CA MET A 1 25.60 32.88 -28.14
C MET A 1 24.93 31.62 -27.59
N ARG A 2 25.29 31.19 -26.38
CA ARG A 2 24.81 29.92 -25.78
C ARG A 2 23.53 30.14 -24.96
N ARG A 3 22.53 30.75 -25.59
CA ARG A 3 21.25 31.13 -24.96
C ARG A 3 20.50 29.91 -24.39
N TRP A 4 20.72 28.74 -24.98
CA TRP A 4 20.17 27.45 -24.55
C TRP A 4 20.68 26.98 -23.18
N ALA A 5 21.88 27.36 -22.75
CA ALA A 5 22.40 26.96 -21.43
C ALA A 5 21.66 27.62 -20.28
N LEU A 6 21.00 28.77 -20.51
CA LEU A 6 20.17 29.44 -19.52
C LEU A 6 18.84 28.70 -19.27
N PHE A 7 18.33 27.98 -20.28
CA PHE A 7 17.09 27.20 -20.18
C PHE A 7 17.32 25.73 -19.82
N ALA A 8 18.57 25.26 -19.91
CA ALA A 8 18.96 23.90 -19.51
C ALA A 8 18.53 23.52 -18.08
N PRO A 9 18.73 24.35 -17.02
CA PRO A 9 18.29 23.99 -15.68
C PRO A 9 16.76 23.87 -15.57
N LEU A 10 16.02 24.74 -16.26
CA LEU A 10 14.55 24.69 -16.29
C LEU A 10 14.06 23.41 -16.97
N GLY A 11 14.64 23.06 -18.13
CA GLY A 11 14.31 21.83 -18.84
C GLY A 11 14.63 20.57 -18.02
N ALA A 12 15.78 20.55 -17.35
CA ALA A 12 16.15 19.46 -16.45
C ALA A 12 15.15 19.31 -15.30
N LEU A 13 14.68 20.41 -14.72
CA LEU A 13 13.71 20.40 -13.61
C LEU A 13 12.33 19.90 -14.06
N VAL A 14 11.88 20.28 -15.26
CA VAL A 14 10.62 19.76 -15.84
C VAL A 14 10.69 18.25 -16.09
N VAL A 15 11.79 17.77 -16.68
CA VAL A 15 11.99 16.33 -16.92
C VAL A 15 12.06 15.57 -15.59
N PHE A 16 12.77 16.12 -14.60
CA PHE A 16 12.92 15.48 -13.29
C PHE A 16 11.60 15.38 -12.53
N THR A 17 10.82 16.46 -12.48
CA THR A 17 9.50 16.48 -11.84
C THR A 17 8.50 15.59 -12.55
N GLY A 18 8.49 15.57 -13.89
CA GLY A 18 7.67 14.65 -14.68
C GLY A 18 8.02 13.19 -14.43
N TYR A 19 9.31 12.87 -14.36
CA TYR A 19 9.79 11.52 -14.03
C TYR A 19 9.37 11.09 -12.63
N LEU A 20 9.52 11.97 -11.63
CA LEU A 20 9.08 11.68 -10.25
C LEU A 20 7.55 11.51 -10.18
N GLY A 21 6.79 12.36 -10.86
CA GLY A 21 5.33 12.24 -10.93
C GLY A 21 4.89 10.92 -11.57
N LEU A 22 5.54 10.51 -12.65
CA LEU A 22 5.29 9.20 -13.28
C LEU A 22 5.66 8.04 -12.36
N ARG A 23 6.78 8.13 -11.62
CA ARG A 23 7.21 7.03 -10.75
C ARG A 23 6.37 6.91 -9.47
N THR A 24 5.93 8.04 -8.91
CA THR A 24 5.14 8.09 -7.67
C THR A 24 3.63 8.03 -7.90
N GLY A 25 3.17 8.35 -9.11
CA GLY A 25 1.77 8.27 -9.52
C GLY A 25 1.33 6.87 -9.96
N GLN A 26 2.25 5.90 -10.05
CA GLN A 26 1.87 4.50 -10.29
C GLN A 26 1.00 4.01 -9.14
N PRO A 27 -0.21 3.50 -9.41
CA PRO A 27 -1.04 2.92 -8.37
C PRO A 27 -0.29 1.76 -7.71
N VAL A 28 -0.23 1.75 -6.38
CA VAL A 28 0.32 0.64 -5.61
C VAL A 28 -0.39 -0.66 -6.04
N SER A 29 0.40 -1.70 -6.31
CA SER A 29 -0.12 -2.99 -6.72
C SER A 29 -0.93 -3.62 -5.59
N GLU A 30 -1.99 -4.36 -5.92
CA GLU A 30 -2.83 -5.04 -4.92
C GLU A 30 -1.99 -5.98 -4.06
N THR A 31 -1.00 -6.64 -4.66
CA THR A 31 -0.02 -7.50 -3.98
C THR A 31 0.75 -6.76 -2.88
N GLU A 32 1.22 -5.55 -3.16
CA GLU A 32 2.01 -4.77 -2.22
C GLU A 32 1.17 -4.20 -1.06
N ILE A 33 -0.14 -4.01 -1.29
CA ILE A 33 -1.09 -3.67 -0.24
C ILE A 33 -1.30 -4.87 0.69
N ILE A 34 -1.47 -6.07 0.14
CA ILE A 34 -1.71 -7.30 0.91
C ILE A 34 -0.47 -7.69 1.72
N THR A 35 0.74 -7.63 1.13
CA THR A 35 1.97 -7.95 1.87
C THR A 35 2.18 -7.02 3.05
N ARG A 36 1.93 -5.72 2.87
CA ARG A 36 2.03 -4.73 3.94
C ARG A 36 0.98 -4.93 5.04
N ALA A 37 -0.24 -5.33 4.68
CA ALA A 37 -1.27 -5.74 5.65
C ALA A 37 -0.84 -6.97 6.44
N ALA A 38 -0.28 -7.96 5.74
CA ALA A 38 0.15 -9.20 6.36
C ALA A 38 1.36 -9.00 7.29
N GLU A 39 2.28 -8.07 6.98
CA GLU A 39 3.36 -7.70 7.90
C GLU A 39 2.84 -7.10 9.22
N MET A 40 1.82 -6.25 9.16
CA MET A 40 1.18 -5.70 10.37
C MET A 40 0.49 -6.82 11.18
N TYR A 41 -0.23 -7.71 10.49
CA TYR A 41 -0.85 -8.88 11.11
C TYR A 41 0.17 -9.80 11.77
N LEU A 42 1.32 -10.08 11.13
CA LEU A 42 2.39 -10.89 11.73
C LEU A 42 2.97 -10.23 12.99
N ALA A 43 3.05 -8.89 13.02
CA ALA A 43 3.51 -8.16 14.21
C ALA A 43 2.49 -8.21 15.36
N GLU A 44 1.18 -8.23 15.08
CA GLU A 44 0.12 -8.18 16.09
C GLU A 44 -0.40 -9.55 16.54
N ALA A 45 -0.43 -10.54 15.65
CA ALA A 45 -1.08 -11.82 15.91
C ALA A 45 -0.19 -12.83 16.66
N GLY A 46 1.13 -12.72 16.51
CA GLY A 46 2.12 -13.54 17.23
C GLY A 46 2.35 -14.93 16.62
N ALA A 47 2.75 -15.89 17.46
CA ALA A 47 3.18 -17.22 17.01
C ALA A 47 2.04 -18.00 16.32
N GLY A 48 2.30 -18.50 15.11
CA GLY A 48 1.34 -19.26 14.30
C GLY A 48 0.68 -18.47 13.18
N ALA A 49 0.82 -17.14 13.17
CA ALA A 49 0.36 -16.28 12.09
C ALA A 49 1.20 -16.51 10.82
N THR A 50 0.53 -16.70 9.68
CA THR A 50 1.20 -16.84 8.38
C THR A 50 0.71 -15.78 7.39
N GLN A 51 1.56 -15.42 6.43
CA GLN A 51 1.22 -14.42 5.41
C GLN A 51 0.08 -14.89 4.49
N THR A 52 -0.12 -16.20 4.38
CA THR A 52 -1.18 -16.85 3.60
C THR A 52 -2.55 -16.83 4.27
N ASP A 53 -2.62 -16.45 5.54
CA ASP A 53 -3.88 -16.34 6.28
C ASP A 53 -4.68 -15.08 5.88
N CYS A 54 -4.05 -14.16 5.15
CA CYS A 54 -4.61 -12.89 4.72
C CYS A 54 -5.17 -12.97 3.30
N ALA A 55 -6.46 -12.69 3.14
CA ALA A 55 -7.14 -12.57 1.86
C ALA A 55 -7.60 -11.13 1.61
N GLY A 56 -7.29 -10.60 0.41
CA GLY A 56 -7.79 -9.31 -0.04
C GLY A 56 -9.14 -9.47 -0.76
N ALA A 57 -10.16 -8.75 -0.30
CA ALA A 57 -11.46 -8.64 -0.97
C ALA A 57 -11.68 -7.20 -1.48
N PRO A 58 -12.25 -7.02 -2.69
CA PRO A 58 -12.63 -5.69 -3.18
C PRO A 58 -13.78 -5.14 -2.33
N HIS A 59 -13.76 -3.83 -2.07
CA HIS A 59 -14.77 -3.16 -1.25
C HIS A 59 -15.32 -1.92 -1.97
N PRO A 60 -16.60 -1.56 -1.82
CA PRO A 60 -17.18 -0.42 -2.55
C PRO A 60 -16.73 0.95 -2.03
N GLN A 61 -16.31 1.03 -0.76
CA GLN A 61 -15.93 2.29 -0.08
C GLN A 61 -14.42 2.40 0.19
N ALA A 62 -13.65 1.35 -0.06
CA ALA A 62 -12.20 1.27 0.13
C ALA A 62 -11.56 0.58 -1.09
N ARG A 63 -10.24 0.71 -1.28
CA ARG A 63 -9.62 0.09 -2.46
C ARG A 63 -9.55 -1.43 -2.32
N ILE A 64 -9.13 -1.91 -1.15
CA ILE A 64 -9.08 -3.32 -0.76
C ILE A 64 -9.40 -3.42 0.73
N VAL A 65 -10.09 -4.48 1.13
CA VAL A 65 -10.17 -4.91 2.53
C VAL A 65 -9.37 -6.20 2.66
N VAL A 66 -8.40 -6.23 3.58
CA VAL A 66 -7.61 -7.44 3.87
C VAL A 66 -8.16 -8.06 5.14
N VAL A 67 -8.59 -9.31 5.06
CA VAL A 67 -9.06 -10.11 6.20
C VAL A 67 -8.04 -11.20 6.46
N CYS A 68 -7.48 -11.24 7.67
CA CYS A 68 -6.54 -12.27 8.09
C CYS A 68 -7.19 -13.19 9.13
N HIS A 69 -7.18 -14.50 8.89
CA HIS A 69 -7.75 -15.51 9.79
C HIS A 69 -6.65 -16.25 10.55
N HIS A 70 -6.55 -16.01 11.86
CA HIS A 70 -5.59 -16.73 12.69
C HIS A 70 -6.04 -18.17 12.92
N PRO A 71 -5.10 -19.15 12.96
CA PRO A 71 -5.42 -20.54 13.31
C PRO A 71 -6.06 -20.72 14.69
N ASP A 72 -5.95 -19.70 15.57
CA ASP A 72 -6.62 -19.67 16.88
C ASP A 72 -8.09 -19.24 16.80
N GLY A 73 -8.63 -18.97 15.60
CA GLY A 73 -10.01 -18.50 15.39
C GLY A 73 -10.20 -16.99 15.45
N ARG A 74 -9.16 -16.20 15.72
CA ARG A 74 -9.20 -14.73 15.71
C ARG A 74 -9.20 -14.21 14.27
N SER A 75 -10.03 -13.20 13.97
CA SER A 75 -10.03 -12.53 12.67
C SER A 75 -9.62 -11.07 12.78
N PHE A 76 -8.74 -10.61 11.88
CA PHE A 76 -8.27 -9.22 11.83
C PHE A 76 -8.67 -8.61 10.50
N THR A 77 -9.24 -7.41 10.53
CA THR A 77 -9.73 -6.73 9.32
C THR A 77 -9.02 -5.40 9.13
N TYR A 78 -8.33 -5.26 8.01
CA TYR A 78 -7.63 -4.04 7.62
C TYR A 78 -8.27 -3.44 6.37
N VAL A 79 -8.91 -2.28 6.52
CA VAL A 79 -9.46 -1.52 5.41
C VAL A 79 -8.35 -0.66 4.80
N MET A 80 -7.94 -0.99 3.58
CA MET A 80 -6.84 -0.32 2.87
C MET A 80 -7.36 0.68 1.84
N GLY A 81 -6.86 1.91 1.95
CA GLY A 81 -7.16 3.01 1.04
C GLY A 81 -6.37 2.97 -0.27
N PRO A 82 -6.59 3.95 -1.18
CA PRO A 82 -6.08 3.91 -2.55
C PRO A 82 -4.56 3.86 -2.71
N ARG A 83 -3.81 4.22 -1.66
CA ARG A 83 -2.35 4.23 -1.63
C ARG A 83 -1.75 3.18 -0.68
N GLY A 84 -2.52 2.16 -0.28
CA GLY A 84 -2.06 1.15 0.69
C GLY A 84 -1.96 1.66 2.13
N GLN A 85 -2.71 2.72 2.45
CA GLN A 85 -2.82 3.28 3.79
C GLN A 85 -3.96 2.61 4.56
N VAL A 86 -3.75 2.25 5.82
CA VAL A 86 -4.84 1.74 6.68
C VAL A 86 -5.79 2.89 6.97
N VAL A 87 -7.03 2.76 6.51
CA VAL A 87 -8.10 3.74 6.77
C VAL A 87 -8.83 3.37 8.05
N VAL A 88 -9.03 2.07 8.27
CA VAL A 88 -9.59 1.50 9.51
C VAL A 88 -8.88 0.16 9.74
N GLY A 89 -8.22 0.02 10.89
CA GLY A 89 -7.75 -1.28 11.38
C GLY A 89 -8.66 -1.68 12.52
N ASP A 90 -9.40 -2.77 12.34
CA ASP A 90 -10.19 -3.36 13.41
C ASP A 90 -9.42 -4.56 13.97
N GLY A 91 -9.19 -4.54 15.28
CA GLY A 91 -8.43 -5.55 16.01
C GLY A 91 -9.14 -6.91 16.01
N PRO A 92 -8.61 -7.91 16.75
CA PRO A 92 -9.11 -9.28 16.70
C PRO A 92 -10.60 -9.32 17.06
N GLN A 93 -11.45 -9.57 16.07
CA GLN A 93 -12.84 -9.92 16.28
C GLN A 93 -12.88 -11.43 16.55
N ALA A 94 -13.27 -11.78 17.77
CA ALA A 94 -13.38 -13.13 18.30
C ALA A 94 -14.78 -13.72 18.07
#